data_AF-A0A6G3PM44-F1
#
_entry.id   AF-A0A6G3PM44-F1
#
_cell.length_a   1.000
_cell.length_b   1.000
_cell.length_c   1.000
_cell.angle_alpha   90.00
_cell.angle_beta   90.00
_cell.angle_gamma   90.00
#
_symmetry.space_group_name_H-M   'P 1'
#
loop_
_entity.id
_entity.type
_entity.pdbx_description
1 polymer ?
#
loop_
_entity_poly.entity_id
_entity_poly.type
_entity_poly.pdbx_seq_one_letter_code
_entity_poly.pdbx_strand_id
1 'polypeptide(L)'
;MSGAGRGPGREGGRGVDAELSARFAAEVDWSKVVDPYTPWQHGPDLLERVWSPDARTADDAHADLHVACCGDGSSVLPAAVEVLPFLVRAAGDPDVRVRPQILDTLAVLGRAGNAARPTAPGRKRGGWR
;
A
#
# COMPACT_ATOMS: atom_id res chain seq x y z
N MET A 1 -38.59 1.10 34.88
CA MET A 1 -38.76 1.17 33.41
C MET A 1 -37.98 2.36 32.90
N SER A 2 -36.91 2.12 32.15
CA SER A 2 -36.48 2.88 30.96
C SER A 2 -35.13 2.35 30.48
N GLY A 3 -35.17 1.47 29.48
CA GLY A 3 -34.13 1.44 28.45
C GLY A 3 -34.34 2.66 27.53
N ALA A 4 -33.60 2.89 26.47
CA ALA A 4 -32.41 2.30 25.88
C ALA A 4 -31.93 3.36 24.88
N GLY A 5 -30.64 3.41 24.63
CA GLY A 5 -30.06 4.28 23.60
C GLY A 5 -28.63 3.89 23.27
N ARG A 6 -28.35 2.58 23.16
CA ARG A 6 -27.09 2.09 22.60
C ARG A 6 -27.20 2.26 21.10
N GLY A 7 -26.55 3.29 20.56
CA GLY A 7 -26.48 3.53 19.11
C GLY A 7 -25.93 2.31 18.37
N PRO A 8 -26.34 2.09 17.11
CA PRO A 8 -25.91 0.93 16.35
C PRO A 8 -24.40 1.00 16.13
N GLY A 9 -23.70 -0.02 16.62
CA GLY A 9 -22.28 -0.18 16.47
C GLY A 9 -21.87 -0.34 15.00
N ARG A 10 -20.64 0.06 14.72
CA ARG A 10 -19.89 0.01 13.46
C ARG A 10 -19.64 -1.43 12.93
N GLU A 11 -20.62 -2.31 12.97
CA GLU A 11 -20.46 -3.68 12.46
C GLU A 11 -20.47 -3.75 10.92
N GLY A 12 -21.10 -2.78 10.25
CA GLY A 12 -21.17 -2.74 8.77
C GLY A 12 -19.90 -2.30 8.05
N GLY A 13 -18.99 -1.55 8.69
CA GLY A 13 -17.76 -1.06 8.06
C GLY A 13 -16.72 -2.16 7.84
N ARG A 14 -16.49 -2.97 8.87
CA ARG A 14 -15.48 -4.04 8.86
C ARG A 14 -15.69 -5.09 7.75
N GLY A 15 -16.95 -5.40 7.41
CA GLY A 15 -17.26 -6.34 6.33
C GLY A 15 -16.92 -5.78 4.94
N VAL A 16 -17.20 -4.49 4.72
CA VAL A 16 -16.93 -3.82 3.45
C VAL A 16 -15.43 -3.61 3.24
N ASP A 17 -14.68 -3.31 4.30
CA ASP A 17 -13.22 -3.14 4.22
C ASP A 17 -12.49 -4.47 3.98
N ALA A 18 -13.00 -5.56 4.56
CA ALA A 18 -12.48 -6.91 4.29
C ALA A 18 -12.76 -7.34 2.83
N GLU A 19 -13.96 -7.07 2.31
CA GLU A 19 -14.30 -7.37 0.91
C GLU A 19 -13.45 -6.54 -0.07
N LEU A 20 -13.23 -5.27 0.23
CA LEU A 20 -12.38 -4.41 -0.59
C LEU A 20 -10.90 -4.84 -0.53
N SER A 21 -10.41 -5.23 0.65
CA SER A 21 -9.07 -5.78 0.82
C SER A 21 -8.90 -7.09 0.05
N ALA A 22 -9.91 -7.97 0.07
CA ALA A 22 -9.92 -9.21 -0.70
C ALA A 22 -9.92 -8.94 -2.21
N ARG A 23 -10.64 -7.91 -2.66
CA ARG A 23 -10.61 -7.47 -4.05
C ARG A 23 -9.22 -6.98 -4.46
N PHE A 24 -8.60 -6.10 -3.69
CA PHE A 24 -7.22 -5.66 -3.97
C PHE A 24 -6.27 -6.85 -3.99
N ALA A 25 -6.42 -7.77 -3.04
CA ALA A 25 -5.62 -8.99 -2.98
C ALA A 25 -5.75 -9.86 -4.24
N ALA A 26 -6.91 -9.86 -4.90
CA ALA A 26 -7.10 -10.59 -6.16
C ALA A 26 -6.51 -9.84 -7.38
N GLU A 27 -6.39 -8.52 -7.33
CA GLU A 27 -5.89 -7.68 -8.43
C GLU A 27 -4.36 -7.52 -8.43
N VAL A 28 -3.71 -7.66 -7.26
CA VAL A 28 -2.26 -7.53 -7.10
C VAL A 28 -1.51 -8.71 -7.73
N ASP A 29 -0.52 -8.41 -8.56
CA ASP A 29 0.48 -9.40 -8.98
C ASP A 29 1.50 -9.65 -7.85
N TRP A 30 1.18 -10.62 -6.99
CA TRP A 30 1.99 -11.00 -5.83
C TRP A 30 3.42 -11.45 -6.18
N SER A 31 3.69 -11.81 -7.44
CA SER A 31 5.07 -12.15 -7.86
C SER A 31 6.01 -10.93 -7.83
N LYS A 32 5.46 -9.72 -7.80
CA LYS A 32 6.21 -8.46 -7.75
C LYS A 32 6.33 -7.87 -6.36
N VAL A 33 5.53 -8.35 -5.39
CA VAL A 33 5.54 -7.88 -4.01
C VAL A 33 6.52 -8.71 -3.19
N VAL A 34 7.80 -8.43 -3.41
CA VAL A 34 8.92 -9.13 -2.81
C VAL A 34 9.73 -8.20 -1.93
N ASP A 35 10.32 -8.75 -0.87
CA ASP A 35 11.36 -8.06 -0.14
C ASP A 35 12.63 -8.00 -1.01
N PRO A 36 13.17 -6.81 -1.33
CA PRO A 36 14.38 -6.68 -2.14
C PRO A 36 15.66 -7.16 -1.44
N TYR A 37 15.64 -7.37 -0.12
CA TYR A 37 16.79 -7.73 0.71
C TYR A 37 16.77 -9.20 1.16
N THR A 38 15.67 -9.91 0.95
CA THR A 38 15.52 -11.30 1.40
C THR A 38 14.81 -12.14 0.33
N PRO A 39 14.89 -13.49 0.39
CA PRO A 39 14.14 -14.33 -0.54
C PRO A 39 12.63 -14.40 -0.22
N TRP A 40 12.13 -13.59 0.73
CA TRP A 40 10.74 -13.62 1.14
C TRP A 40 9.84 -12.91 0.13
N GLN A 41 8.79 -13.62 -0.27
CA GLN A 41 7.69 -13.08 -1.06
C GLN A 41 6.50 -12.85 -0.15
N HIS A 42 5.85 -11.69 -0.28
CA HIS A 42 4.65 -11.38 0.47
C HIS A 42 3.40 -11.97 -0.19
N GLY A 43 2.39 -12.21 0.62
CA GLY A 43 1.08 -12.69 0.19
C GLY A 43 -0.04 -11.71 0.51
N PRO A 44 -1.28 -12.06 0.14
CA PRO A 44 -2.47 -11.23 0.38
C PRO A 44 -2.74 -10.95 1.85
N ASP A 45 -2.23 -11.79 2.77
CA ASP A 45 -2.27 -11.56 4.21
C ASP A 45 -1.64 -10.22 4.60
N LEU A 46 -0.68 -9.72 3.82
CA LEU A 46 -0.03 -8.44 4.06
C LEU A 46 -1.04 -7.29 4.07
N LEU A 47 -2.04 -7.32 3.18
CA LEU A 47 -3.06 -6.28 3.11
C LEU A 47 -4.02 -6.35 4.31
N GLU A 48 -4.38 -7.56 4.72
CA GLU A 48 -5.22 -7.78 5.89
C GLU A 48 -4.53 -7.30 7.18
N ARG A 49 -3.22 -7.56 7.32
CA ARG A 49 -2.44 -7.16 8.49
C ARG A 49 -2.36 -5.64 8.67
N VAL A 50 -2.40 -4.84 7.61
CA VAL A 50 -2.46 -3.36 7.70
C VAL A 50 -3.72 -2.87 8.42
N TRP A 51 -4.85 -3.59 8.29
CA TRP A 51 -6.10 -3.31 9.00
C TRP A 51 -6.17 -3.97 10.38
N SER A 52 -5.10 -4.61 10.83
CA SER A 52 -5.10 -5.31 12.11
C SER A 52 -5.48 -4.37 13.27
N PRO A 53 -6.34 -4.84 14.20
CA PRO A 53 -6.58 -4.14 15.46
C PRO A 53 -5.31 -4.02 16.31
N ASP A 54 -4.35 -4.91 16.11
CA ASP A 54 -3.07 -4.91 16.79
C ASP A 54 -2.10 -3.94 16.11
N ALA A 55 -1.67 -2.92 16.86
CA ALA A 55 -0.82 -1.86 16.32
C ALA A 55 0.53 -2.38 15.84
N ARG A 56 1.10 -3.38 16.51
CA ARG A 56 2.37 -3.99 16.12
C ARG A 56 2.24 -4.73 14.79
N THR A 57 1.20 -5.54 14.63
CA THR A 57 0.90 -6.25 13.38
C THR A 57 0.71 -5.28 12.22
N ALA A 58 0.00 -4.17 12.43
CA ALA A 58 -0.20 -3.15 11.41
C ALA A 58 1.09 -2.41 11.05
N ASP A 59 1.94 -2.11 12.04
CA ASP A 59 3.24 -1.45 11.85
C ASP A 59 4.22 -2.37 11.12
N ASP A 60 4.33 -3.65 11.52
CA ASP A 60 5.15 -4.66 10.84
C ASP A 60 4.70 -4.82 9.37
N ALA A 61 3.40 -4.89 9.11
CA ALA A 61 2.85 -4.98 7.76
C ALA A 61 3.08 -3.72 6.92
N HIS A 62 3.03 -2.52 7.53
CA HIS A 62 3.40 -1.30 6.84
C HIS A 62 4.89 -1.28 6.51
N ALA A 63 5.76 -1.70 7.43
CA ALA A 63 7.20 -1.75 7.20
C ALA A 63 7.55 -2.71 6.04
N ASP A 64 6.93 -3.89 6.02
CA ASP A 64 7.02 -4.85 4.93
C ASP A 64 6.60 -4.19 3.59
N LEU A 65 5.43 -3.54 3.55
CA LEU A 65 4.96 -2.83 2.34
C LEU A 65 5.89 -1.70 1.91
N HIS A 66 6.40 -0.92 2.87
CA HIS A 66 7.32 0.18 2.59
C HIS A 66 8.60 -0.35 1.94
N VAL A 67 9.20 -1.39 2.51
CA VAL A 67 10.40 -2.04 1.99
C VAL A 67 10.15 -2.65 0.62
N ALA A 68 9.02 -3.37 0.43
CA ALA A 68 8.66 -3.93 -0.86
C ALA A 68 8.46 -2.85 -1.93
N CYS A 69 7.94 -1.67 -1.57
CA CYS A 69 7.68 -0.57 -2.50
C CYS A 69 8.93 0.29 -2.79
N CYS A 70 9.75 0.55 -1.79
CA CYS A 70 10.77 1.61 -1.84
C CYS A 70 12.17 1.15 -1.42
N GLY A 71 12.34 -0.09 -0.94
CA GLY A 71 13.56 -0.53 -0.27
C GLY A 71 13.86 0.36 0.95
N ASP A 72 15.04 0.97 0.95
CA ASP A 72 15.49 1.97 1.92
C ASP A 72 14.99 3.40 1.63
N GLY A 73 14.08 3.56 0.66
CA GLY A 73 13.56 4.85 0.21
C GLY A 73 14.32 5.47 -0.98
N SER A 74 15.36 4.80 -1.50
CA SER A 74 16.17 5.30 -2.62
C SER A 74 15.60 5.00 -4.01
N SER A 75 14.62 4.10 -4.12
CA SER A 75 14.05 3.65 -5.40
C SER A 75 12.55 3.40 -5.32
N VAL A 76 11.90 3.21 -6.47
CA VAL A 76 10.52 2.72 -6.57
C VAL A 76 10.57 1.36 -7.26
N LEU A 77 10.07 0.34 -6.58
CA LEU A 77 10.08 -1.05 -7.02
C LEU A 77 8.75 -1.43 -7.68
N PRO A 78 8.70 -2.52 -8.47
CA PRO A 78 7.48 -2.96 -9.14
C PRO A 78 6.28 -3.13 -8.22
N ALA A 79 6.51 -3.59 -6.98
CA ALA A 79 5.46 -3.72 -5.96
C ALA A 79 4.67 -2.42 -5.76
N ALA A 80 5.32 -1.26 -5.86
CA ALA A 80 4.68 0.03 -5.63
C ALA A 80 3.50 0.28 -6.56
N VAL A 81 3.58 -0.12 -7.83
CA VAL A 81 2.47 0.04 -8.79
C VAL A 81 1.32 -0.87 -8.45
N GLU A 82 1.62 -2.10 -8.03
CA GLU A 82 0.63 -3.12 -7.70
C GLU A 82 -0.19 -2.73 -6.46
N VAL A 83 0.48 -2.23 -5.40
CA VAL A 83 -0.18 -1.95 -4.11
C VAL A 83 -0.61 -0.49 -3.94
N LEU A 84 -0.33 0.40 -4.89
CA LEU A 84 -0.69 1.83 -4.79
C LEU A 84 -2.19 2.07 -4.53
N PRO A 85 -3.14 1.41 -5.24
CA PRO A 85 -4.56 1.61 -4.98
C PRO A 85 -4.96 1.28 -3.53
N PHE A 86 -4.35 0.24 -2.98
CA PHE A 86 -4.53 -0.17 -1.60
C PHE A 86 -3.98 0.86 -0.60
N LEU A 87 -2.76 1.37 -0.82
CA LEU A 87 -2.15 2.40 0.03
C LEU A 87 -3.00 3.69 0.04
N VAL A 88 -3.52 4.09 -1.12
CA VAL A 88 -4.43 5.25 -1.24
C VAL A 88 -5.71 5.03 -0.45
N ARG A 89 -6.31 3.83 -0.52
CA ARG A 89 -7.49 3.49 0.28
C ARG A 89 -7.18 3.55 1.78
N ALA A 90 -6.10 2.91 2.21
CA ALA A 90 -5.70 2.82 3.61
C ALA A 90 -5.42 4.21 4.22
N ALA A 91 -4.82 5.14 3.46
CA ALA A 91 -4.59 6.50 3.91
C ALA A 91 -5.89 7.27 4.23
N GLY A 92 -6.96 6.98 3.48
CA GLY A 92 -8.28 7.59 3.65
C GLY A 92 -9.15 6.96 4.75
N ASP A 93 -8.77 5.81 5.27
CA ASP A 93 -9.56 5.05 6.24
C ASP A 93 -9.14 5.39 7.68
N PRO A 94 -10.03 5.94 8.54
CA PRO A 94 -9.70 6.29 9.92
C PRO A 94 -9.43 5.09 10.84
N ASP A 95 -9.84 3.87 10.46
CA ASP A 95 -9.64 2.67 11.28
C ASP A 95 -8.25 2.04 11.07
N VAL A 96 -7.52 2.46 10.02
CA VAL A 96 -6.10 2.12 9.84
C VAL A 96 -5.26 2.91 10.85
N ARG A 97 -4.46 2.21 11.66
CA ARG A 97 -3.64 2.85 12.71
C ARG A 97 -2.36 3.48 12.18
N VAL A 98 -1.83 2.93 11.09
CA VAL A 98 -0.55 3.32 10.47
C VAL A 98 -0.72 4.36 9.35
N ARG A 99 -1.82 5.14 9.37
CA ARG A 99 -2.12 6.13 8.32
C ARG A 99 -1.00 7.16 8.12
N PRO A 100 -0.39 7.75 9.17
CA PRO A 100 0.71 8.67 8.98
C PRO A 100 1.87 8.02 8.20
N GLN A 101 2.24 6.79 8.55
CA GLN A 101 3.31 6.06 7.90
C GLN A 101 2.97 5.69 6.45
N ILE A 102 1.71 5.35 6.17
CA ILE A 102 1.24 5.13 4.79
C ILE A 102 1.32 6.42 3.97
N LEU A 103 0.94 7.57 4.54
CA LEU A 103 1.08 8.87 3.89
C LEU A 103 2.55 9.20 3.61
N ASP A 104 3.47 8.85 4.51
CA ASP A 104 4.91 9.00 4.29
C ASP A 104 5.40 8.12 3.13
N THR A 105 4.96 6.85 3.06
CA THR A 105 5.25 5.97 1.91
C THR A 105 4.71 6.56 0.61
N LEU A 106 3.47 7.04 0.59
CA LEU A 106 2.88 7.70 -0.58
C LEU A 106 3.66 8.96 -0.98
N ALA A 107 4.18 9.72 -0.01
CA ALA A 107 5.00 10.89 -0.28
C ALA A 107 6.36 10.51 -0.88
N VAL A 108 6.98 9.41 -0.43
CA VAL A 108 8.20 8.84 -1.04
C VAL A 108 7.93 8.44 -2.48
N LEU A 109 6.89 7.66 -2.73
CA LEU A 109 6.48 7.22 -4.07
C LEU A 109 6.21 8.40 -4.99
N GLY A 110 5.47 9.41 -4.52
CA GLY A 110 5.17 10.61 -5.28
C GLY A 110 6.42 11.42 -5.64
N ARG A 111 7.36 11.60 -4.70
CA ARG A 111 8.64 12.28 -4.98
C ARG A 111 9.46 11.52 -6.01
N ALA A 112 9.59 10.21 -5.87
CA ALA A 112 10.37 9.40 -6.79
C ALA A 112 9.73 9.33 -8.18
N GLY A 113 8.40 9.20 -8.28
CA GLY A 113 7.65 9.29 -9.53
C GLY A 113 7.82 10.64 -10.23
N ASN A 114 7.81 11.74 -9.48
CA ASN A 114 8.05 13.08 -10.03
C ASN A 114 9.50 13.29 -10.48
N ALA A 115 10.47 12.66 -9.81
CA ALA A 115 11.88 12.71 -10.17
C ALA A 115 12.19 11.85 -11.41
N ALA A 116 11.43 10.78 -11.63
CA ALA A 116 11.44 10.00 -12.86
C ALA A 116 10.87 10.86 -14.00
N ARG A 117 11.71 11.71 -14.60
CA ARG A 117 11.35 12.43 -15.84
C ARG A 117 10.72 11.42 -16.80
N PRO A 118 9.58 11.75 -17.45
CA PRO A 118 9.21 11.01 -18.64
C PRO A 118 10.40 11.18 -19.60
N THR A 119 11.10 10.09 -19.89
CA THR A 119 11.93 10.08 -21.09
C THR A 119 10.98 10.36 -22.23
N ALA A 120 11.01 11.59 -22.76
CA ALA A 120 10.24 11.95 -23.92
C ALA A 120 10.44 10.84 -24.97
N PRO A 121 9.39 10.29 -25.60
CA PRO A 121 9.58 9.39 -26.71
C PRO A 121 10.26 10.19 -27.83
N GLY A 122 11.55 9.91 -28.03
CA GLY A 122 12.31 10.42 -29.18
C GLY A 122 13.42 11.41 -28.85
N ARG A 123 14.63 10.88 -28.75
CA ARG A 123 15.66 11.29 -29.71
C ARG A 123 16.20 10.03 -30.37
N LYS A 124 15.69 9.72 -31.57
CA LYS A 124 16.53 8.98 -32.52
C LYS A 124 17.84 9.76 -32.57
N ARG A 125 18.95 9.13 -32.18
CA ARG A 125 20.28 9.64 -32.49
C ARG A 125 20.34 9.70 -34.02
N GLY A 126 20.00 10.85 -34.58
CA GLY A 126 20.38 11.20 -35.93
C GLY A 126 21.90 11.24 -35.97
N GLY A 127 22.49 10.22 -36.56
CA GLY A 127 23.88 10.24 -37.00
C GLY A 127 23.88 10.48 -38.50
N TRP A 128 24.18 11.71 -38.89
CA TRP A 128 24.65 12.03 -40.24
C TRP A 128 26.13 11.66 -40.33
N ARG A 129 26.47 10.71 -41.20
CA ARG A 129 27.46 10.76 -42.29
C ARG A 129 27.81 9.35 -42.75
#